data_AF-A0A151NGE0-F1
#
_entry.id   AF-A0A151NGE0-F1
#
_cell.length_a   1.000
_cell.length_b   1.000
_cell.length_c   1.000
_cell.angle_alpha   90.00
_cell.angle_beta   90.00
_cell.angle_gamma   90.00
#
_symmetry.space_group_name_H-M   'P 1'
#
loop_
_entity.id
_entity.type
_entity.pdbx_description
1 polymer ?
#
loop_
_entity_poly.entity_id
_entity_poly.type
_entity_poly.pdbx_seq_one_letter_code
_entity_poly.pdbx_strand_id
1 'polypeptide(L)'
;MPRVTKDDDPEAYIKAFERTAIQTGLDMGQWGHQLGALVIDKAQAAYKALSREKAQDYEAVKAMILYRLEIFPESYRQAFRARKPRER
;
A
#
# COMPACT_ATOMS: atom_id res chain seq x y z
N MET A 1 0.12 15.65 -5.85
CA MET A 1 -0.87 14.56 -5.71
C MET A 1 -2.01 15.01 -4.83
N PRO A 2 -3.28 14.92 -5.26
CA PRO A 2 -4.40 15.13 -4.37
C PRO A 2 -4.37 14.07 -3.25
N ARG A 3 -4.71 14.49 -2.02
CA ARG A 3 -4.77 13.59 -0.85
C ARG A 3 -5.97 12.66 -1.01
N VAL A 4 -5.80 11.37 -0.74
CA VAL A 4 -6.91 10.40 -0.66
C VAL A 4 -7.95 10.91 0.31
N THR A 5 -9.17 11.11 -0.17
CA THR A 5 -10.32 11.35 0.70
C THR A 5 -11.03 10.02 0.99
N LYS A 6 -11.89 9.98 2.01
CA LYS A 6 -12.58 8.74 2.42
C LYS A 6 -13.53 8.17 1.35
N ASP A 7 -13.77 8.92 0.27
CA ASP A 7 -14.65 8.60 -0.85
C ASP A 7 -13.87 8.12 -2.10
N ASP A 8 -12.55 8.28 -2.13
CA ASP A 8 -11.72 7.83 -3.25
C ASP A 8 -11.58 6.30 -3.26
N ASP A 9 -11.73 5.72 -4.45
CA ASP A 9 -11.48 4.30 -4.69
C ASP A 9 -9.98 3.98 -4.44
N PRO A 10 -9.67 3.06 -3.50
CA PRO A 10 -8.30 2.81 -3.09
C PRO A 10 -7.45 2.18 -4.21
N GLU A 11 -8.07 1.40 -5.11
CA GLU A 11 -7.38 0.84 -6.28
C GLU A 11 -7.04 1.93 -7.30
N ALA A 12 -7.96 2.84 -7.59
CA ALA A 12 -7.77 3.97 -8.48
C ALA A 12 -6.67 4.91 -7.96
N TYR A 13 -6.64 5.15 -6.66
CA TYR A 13 -5.59 5.93 -6.03
C TYR A 13 -4.21 5.28 -6.18
N ILE A 14 -4.08 3.99 -5.87
CA ILE A 14 -2.82 3.27 -6.02
C ILE A 14 -2.37 3.28 -7.49
N LYS A 15 -3.30 3.09 -8.43
CA LYS A 15 -3.01 3.14 -9.86
C LYS A 15 -2.52 4.53 -10.32
N ALA A 16 -3.08 5.61 -9.76
CA ALA A 16 -2.62 6.97 -10.02
C ALA A 16 -1.22 7.23 -9.45
N PHE A 17 -0.94 6.69 -8.26
CA PHE A 17 0.40 6.70 -7.67
C PHE A 17 1.41 5.95 -8.56
N GLU A 18 1.11 4.72 -8.97
CA GLU A 18 1.99 3.90 -9.82
C GLU A 18 2.31 4.60 -11.15
N ARG A 19 1.29 5.15 -11.82
CA ARG A 19 1.48 5.91 -13.07
C ARG A 19 2.42 7.10 -12.88
N THR A 20 2.34 7.77 -11.74
CA THR A 20 3.18 8.94 -11.51
C THR A 20 4.59 8.55 -11.11
N ALA A 21 4.73 7.54 -10.26
CA ALA A 21 6.04 7.01 -9.90
C ALA A 21 6.82 6.54 -11.14
N ILE A 22 6.14 5.90 -12.10
CA ILE A 22 6.74 5.55 -13.41
C ILE A 22 7.13 6.81 -14.19
N GLN A 23 6.22 7.78 -14.33
CA GLN A 23 6.49 9.02 -15.08
C GLN A 23 7.65 9.84 -14.49
N THR A 24 7.81 9.84 -13.17
CA THR A 24 8.88 10.56 -12.48
C THR A 24 10.18 9.76 -12.35
N GLY A 25 10.19 8.49 -12.78
CA GLY A 25 11.35 7.61 -12.62
C GLY A 25 11.67 7.31 -11.15
N LEU A 26 10.66 7.22 -10.28
CA LEU A 26 10.85 6.92 -8.87
C LEU A 26 11.37 5.49 -8.71
N ASP A 27 12.42 5.32 -7.91
CA ASP A 27 12.97 4.00 -7.58
C ASP A 27 11.93 3.12 -6.87
N MET A 28 11.72 1.89 -7.35
CA MET A 28 10.72 0.97 -6.80
C MET A 28 10.91 0.68 -5.30
N GLY A 29 12.15 0.70 -4.80
CA GLY A 29 12.44 0.54 -3.37
C GLY A 29 11.95 1.71 -2.51
N GLN A 30 11.69 2.88 -3.12
CA GLN A 30 11.12 4.05 -2.44
C GLN A 30 9.59 4.09 -2.48
N TRP A 31 8.95 3.26 -3.31
CA TRP A 31 7.50 3.32 -3.52
C TRP A 31 6.72 3.01 -2.25
N GLY A 32 7.12 2.01 -1.47
CA GLY A 32 6.45 1.67 -0.21
C GLY A 32 6.51 2.80 0.82
N HIS A 33 7.65 3.48 0.92
CA HIS A 33 7.82 4.62 1.81
C HIS A 33 6.99 5.84 1.36
N GLN A 34 7.05 6.19 0.07
CA GLN A 34 6.27 7.28 -0.51
C GLN A 34 4.76 7.03 -0.40
N LEU A 35 4.30 5.83 -0.76
CA LEU A 35 2.90 5.47 -0.66
C LEU A 35 2.42 5.50 0.80
N GLY A 36 3.20 4.96 1.73
CA GLY A 36 2.88 4.99 3.17
C GLY A 36 2.78 6.41 3.75
N ALA A 37 3.58 7.36 3.26
CA ALA A 37 3.52 8.76 3.66
C ALA A 37 2.28 9.49 3.10
N LEU A 38 1.80 9.08 1.92
CA LEU A 38 0.67 9.70 1.25
C LEU A 38 -0.69 9.14 1.70
N VAL A 39 -0.73 7.97 2.34
CA VAL A 39 -1.98 7.44 2.88
C VAL A 39 -2.30 8.11 4.21
N ILE A 40 -3.31 8.98 4.15
CA ILE A 40 -3.76 9.80 5.26
C ILE A 40 -5.00 9.15 5.89
N ASP A 41 -5.10 9.27 7.22
CA ASP A 41 -6.28 8.94 8.04
C ASP A 41 -6.46 7.45 8.41
N LYS A 42 -6.87 6.57 7.50
CA LYS A 42 -7.31 5.19 7.87
C LYS A 42 -6.22 4.12 7.88
N ALA A 43 -5.23 4.22 6.98
CA ALA A 43 -4.15 3.23 6.89
C ALA A 43 -2.84 3.68 7.57
N GLN A 44 -2.74 4.95 8.01
CA GLN A 44 -1.52 5.46 8.65
C GLN A 44 -1.18 4.69 9.94
N ALA A 45 -2.19 4.34 10.75
CA ALA A 45 -1.99 3.51 11.94
C ALA A 45 -1.51 2.09 11.59
N ALA A 46 -2.02 1.51 10.50
CA ALA A 46 -1.60 0.19 10.04
C ALA A 46 -0.19 0.22 9.43
N TYR A 47 0.19 1.31 8.75
CA TYR A 47 1.57 1.54 8.29
C TYR A 47 2.54 1.63 9.47
N LYS A 48 2.21 2.39 10.52
CA LYS A 48 3.03 2.47 11.74
C LYS A 48 3.16 1.14 12.48
N ALA A 49 2.22 0.22 12.28
CA ALA A 49 2.26 -1.13 12.84
C ALA A 49 3.07 -2.13 11.99
N LEU A 50 3.52 -1.75 10.79
CA LEU A 50 4.41 -2.58 9.99
C LEU A 50 5.82 -2.58 10.55
N SER A 51 6.46 -3.76 10.53
CA SER A 51 7.90 -3.86 10.71
C SER A 51 8.64 -3.06 9.64
N ARG A 52 9.82 -2.55 9.97
CA ARG A 52 10.66 -1.74 9.05
C ARG A 52 10.84 -2.40 7.67
N GLU A 53 11.08 -3.71 7.65
CA GLU A 53 11.23 -4.50 6.42
C GLU A 53 9.97 -4.48 5.56
N LYS A 54 8.78 -4.61 6.17
CA LYS A 54 7.50 -4.56 5.45
C LYS A 54 7.11 -3.15 5.01
N ALA A 55 7.58 -2.12 5.72
CA ALA A 55 7.35 -0.73 5.34
C ALA A 55 8.19 -0.30 4.13
N GLN A 56 9.26 -1.04 3.83
CA GLN A 56 10.09 -0.88 2.63
C GLN A 56 9.58 -1.70 1.45
N ASP A 57 8.85 -2.78 1.71
CA ASP A 57 8.23 -3.60 0.66
C ASP A 57 6.94 -2.94 0.14
N TYR A 58 7.00 -2.44 -1.10
CA TYR A 58 5.87 -1.78 -1.74
C TYR A 58 4.62 -2.66 -1.80
N GLU A 59 4.77 -3.94 -2.11
CA GLU A 59 3.64 -4.86 -2.25
C GLU A 59 2.94 -5.11 -0.89
N ALA A 60 3.70 -5.22 0.19
CA ALA A 60 3.18 -5.34 1.55
C ALA A 60 2.44 -4.06 1.98
N VAL A 61 3.00 -2.89 1.67
CA VAL A 61 2.36 -1.60 1.95
C VAL A 61 1.06 -1.44 1.15
N LYS A 62 1.10 -1.71 -0.16
CA LYS A 62 -0.06 -1.68 -1.06
C LYS A 62 -1.19 -2.57 -0.57
N ALA A 63 -0.89 -3.84 -0.27
CA ALA A 63 -1.90 -4.78 0.18
C ALA A 63 -2.47 -4.45 1.57
N MET A 64 -1.66 -3.88 2.48
CA MET A 64 -2.15 -3.38 3.76
C MET A 64 -3.09 -2.19 3.58
N ILE A 65 -2.75 -1.25 2.70
CA ILE A 65 -3.58 -0.08 2.39
C ILE A 65 -4.92 -0.52 1.81
N LEU A 66 -4.91 -1.42 0.83
CA LEU A 66 -6.12 -2.01 0.25
C LEU A 66 -6.97 -2.68 1.32
N TYR A 67 -6.36 -3.57 2.12
CA TYR A 67 -7.05 -4.22 3.24
C TYR A 67 -7.69 -3.22 4.23
N ARG A 68 -7.00 -2.12 4.55
CA ARG A 68 -7.48 -1.13 5.54
C ARG A 68 -8.45 -0.10 4.98
N LEU A 69 -8.42 0.18 3.68
CA LEU A 69 -9.37 1.07 3.03
C LEU A 69 -10.64 0.32 2.62
N GLU A 70 -10.52 -0.98 2.29
CA GLU A 70 -11.65 -1.82 1.92
C GLU A 70 -12.36 -2.47 3.12
N ILE A 71 -11.67 -2.74 4.24
CA ILE A 71 -12.16 -3.30 5.53
C ILE A 71 -13.05 -4.58 5.50
N PHE A 72 -13.73 -4.98 4.41
CA PHE A 72 -14.43 -6.27 4.28
C PHE A 72 -14.56 -6.75 2.81
N PRO A 73 -13.47 -7.27 2.21
CA PRO A 73 -13.66 -8.51 1.46
C PRO A 73 -12.59 -9.56 1.80
N GLU A 74 -13.06 -10.77 2.09
CA GLU A 74 -12.26 -11.95 2.44
C GLU A 74 -11.20 -12.33 1.40
N SER A 75 -11.36 -11.88 0.16
CA SER A 75 -10.47 -12.15 -0.97
C SER A 75 -9.04 -11.64 -0.77
N TYR A 76 -8.84 -10.46 -0.17
CA TYR A 76 -7.50 -9.93 0.08
C TYR A 76 -6.77 -10.66 1.21
N ARG A 77 -7.48 -11.23 2.19
CA ARG A 77 -6.87 -12.03 3.27
C ARG A 77 -6.19 -13.29 2.73
N GLN A 78 -6.75 -13.93 1.71
CA GLN A 78 -6.17 -15.13 1.10
C GLN A 78 -4.92 -14.78 0.27
N ALA A 79 -4.97 -13.72 -0.54
CA ALA A 79 -3.82 -13.27 -1.33
C ALA A 79 -2.63 -12.82 -0.46
N PHE A 80 -2.90 -12.09 0.63
CA PHE A 80 -1.87 -11.62 1.55
C PHE A 80 -1.23 -12.75 2.36
N ARG A 81 -1.98 -13.81 2.69
CA ARG A 81 -1.44 -15.01 3.37
C ARG A 81 -0.66 -15.93 2.42
N ALA A 82 -1.03 -15.99 1.14
CA ALA A 82 -0.34 -16.79 0.13
C ALA A 82 1.06 -16.22 -0.21
N ARG A 83 1.27 -14.91 -0.04
CA ARG A 83 2.59 -14.27 -0.14
C ARG A 83 3.31 -14.26 1.21
N LYS A 84 3.57 -15.42 1.80
CA LYS A 84 4.70 -15.54 2.74
C LYS A 84 5.93 -15.94 1.93
N PRO A 85 7.10 -15.31 2.13
CA PRO A 85 8.33 -15.82 1.54
C PRO A 85 8.55 -17.23 2.06
N ARG A 86 8.84 -18.16 1.15
CA ARG A 86 9.43 -19.45 1.51
C ARG A 86 10.80 -19.09 2.07
N GLU A 87 10.90 -19.07 3.39
CA GLU A 87 12.17 -19.17 4.10
C GLU A 87 12.87 -20.43 3.55
N ARG A 88 14.02 -20.23 2.93
CA ARG A 88 14.95 -21.29 2.54
C ARG A 88 16.11 -21.26 3.50
#